data_AF-A0A0S8KV98-F1
#
_entry.id   AF-A0A0S8KV98-F1
#
_cell.length_a   1.000
_cell.length_b   1.000
_cell.length_c   1.000
_cell.angle_alpha   90.00
_cell.angle_beta   90.00
_cell.angle_gamma   90.00
#
_symmetry.space_group_name_H-M   'P 1'
#
loop_
_entity.id
_entity.type
_entity.pdbx_description
1 polymer ?
#
loop_
_entity_poly.entity_id
_entity_poly.type
_entity_poly.pdbx_seq_one_letter_code
_entity_poly.pdbx_strand_id
1 'polypeptide(L)'
;MHSMNEWLVESEASGQTGPVVGLSQWGGPALRSTLWFLAAPALLAVTIIVLDVRLPGWALYGIAGVMGLVLVLRVATDAEWLLALFIIYIPLNKIYVVPLAPGINGTNALMLLMLFAWGMHVSREDRPVFRSLPNSGLVGTYGAITLISVVTASITLGFGHLMTTYLGDIKSWLDQFIVFFVFLNLIRDARMARRIVLYLMLGALVTLALGFQE
;
A
#
# COMPACT_ATOMS: atom_id res chain seq x y z
N MET A 1 -25.96 -31.37 30.62
CA MET A 1 -26.26 -30.04 30.05
C MET A 1 -25.76 -28.98 31.02
N HIS A 2 -24.44 -28.95 31.22
CA HIS A 2 -23.75 -27.86 31.92
C HIS A 2 -23.62 -26.68 30.95
N SER A 3 -23.73 -25.49 31.49
CA SER A 3 -24.32 -24.35 30.82
C SER A 3 -23.38 -23.63 29.87
N MET A 4 -23.88 -23.27 28.68
CA MET A 4 -23.23 -22.34 27.74
C MET A 4 -23.10 -20.92 28.32
N ASN A 5 -23.79 -20.65 29.45
CA ASN A 5 -23.73 -19.40 30.19
C ASN A 5 -22.48 -19.30 31.08
N GLU A 6 -21.91 -20.40 31.57
CA GLU A 6 -20.64 -20.36 32.32
C GLU A 6 -19.47 -19.94 31.43
N TRP A 7 -19.44 -20.38 30.17
CA TRP A 7 -18.42 -19.97 29.20
C TRP A 7 -18.44 -18.48 28.86
N LEU A 8 -19.63 -17.87 28.77
CA LEU A 8 -19.75 -16.44 28.48
C LEU A 8 -19.32 -15.60 29.69
N VAL A 9 -19.67 -16.03 30.91
CA VAL A 9 -19.28 -15.32 32.15
C VAL A 9 -17.78 -15.44 32.42
N GLU A 10 -17.15 -16.58 32.10
CA GLU A 10 -15.70 -16.77 32.27
C GLU A 10 -14.88 -16.01 31.20
N SER A 11 -15.45 -15.78 30.01
CA SER A 11 -14.85 -14.93 28.98
C SER A 11 -14.88 -13.43 29.32
N GLU A 12 -15.85 -12.98 30.11
CA GLU A 12 -15.93 -11.60 30.59
C GLU A 12 -15.11 -11.36 31.87
N ALA A 13 -14.92 -12.38 32.71
CA ALA A 13 -14.15 -12.29 33.95
C ALA A 13 -12.63 -12.35 33.74
N SER A 14 -12.17 -12.99 32.66
CA SER A 14 -10.76 -12.94 32.25
C SER A 14 -10.48 -11.63 31.52
N GLY A 15 -10.33 -10.55 32.29
CA GLY A 15 -9.90 -9.22 31.84
C GLY A 15 -8.51 -9.17 31.20
N GLN A 16 -8.20 -10.07 30.27
CA GLN A 16 -7.14 -9.92 29.28
C GLN A 16 -7.66 -9.07 28.12
N THR A 17 -8.15 -7.87 28.45
CA THR A 17 -7.99 -6.76 27.54
C THR A 17 -6.49 -6.49 27.47
N GLY A 18 -5.81 -7.09 26.49
CA GLY A 18 -4.53 -6.55 26.03
C GLY A 18 -4.68 -5.03 25.89
N PRO A 19 -3.64 -4.25 26.22
CA PRO A 19 -3.77 -2.83 26.55
C PRO A 19 -4.70 -2.15 25.55
N VAL A 20 -5.88 -1.70 26.02
CA VAL A 20 -6.80 -0.89 25.24
C VAL A 20 -5.97 0.32 24.84
N VAL A 21 -5.47 0.31 23.61
CA VAL A 21 -4.69 1.42 23.07
C VAL A 21 -5.65 2.58 23.07
N GLY A 22 -5.51 3.46 24.06
CA GLY A 22 -6.34 4.64 24.22
C GLY A 22 -6.46 5.35 22.87
N LEU A 23 -7.68 5.77 22.54
CA LEU A 23 -8.01 6.50 21.31
C LEU A 23 -7.11 7.73 21.07
N SER A 24 -6.39 8.20 22.09
CA SER A 24 -5.54 9.38 22.05
C SER A 24 -4.10 9.16 21.54
N GLN A 25 -3.58 7.93 21.44
CA GLN A 25 -2.12 7.72 21.22
C GLN A 25 -1.73 7.09 19.86
N TRP A 26 -2.65 6.94 18.90
CA TRP A 26 -2.33 6.33 17.60
C TRP A 26 -1.55 7.25 16.65
N GLY A 27 -1.70 8.58 16.81
CA GLY A 27 -1.12 9.62 15.96
C GLY A 27 0.28 10.09 16.36
N GLY A 28 1.05 9.28 17.09
CA GLY A 28 2.37 9.63 17.63
C GLY A 28 3.46 9.94 16.59
N PRO A 29 4.75 9.80 16.96
CA PRO A 29 5.89 10.18 16.12
C PRO A 29 5.88 9.58 14.71
N ALA A 30 5.37 8.35 14.55
CA ALA A 30 5.25 7.68 13.26
C ALA A 30 4.34 8.45 12.28
N LEU A 31 3.15 8.88 12.72
CA LEU A 31 2.24 9.67 11.89
C LEU A 31 2.90 10.97 11.44
N ARG A 32 3.46 11.71 12.39
CA ARG A 32 4.14 12.98 12.10
C ARG A 32 5.28 12.77 11.10
N SER A 33 6.09 11.73 11.30
CA SER A 33 7.20 11.41 10.41
C SER A 33 6.74 11.09 8.99
N THR A 34 5.69 10.27 8.85
CA THR A 34 5.12 9.90 7.54
C THR A 34 4.52 11.13 6.84
N LEU A 35 3.76 11.96 7.56
CA LEU A 35 3.18 13.18 7.00
C LEU A 35 4.26 14.18 6.57
N TRP A 36 5.34 14.34 7.32
CA TRP A 36 6.45 15.20 6.92
C TRP A 36 7.18 14.67 5.68
N PHE A 37 7.39 13.36 5.60
CA PHE A 37 7.96 12.73 4.40
C PHE A 37 7.11 12.99 3.16
N LEU A 38 5.79 12.84 3.27
CA LEU A 38 4.85 13.11 2.18
C LEU A 38 4.71 14.60 1.85
N ALA A 39 4.77 15.46 2.86
CA ALA A 39 4.66 16.90 2.70
C ALA A 39 5.92 17.50 2.07
N ALA A 40 7.11 16.95 2.32
CA ALA A 40 8.37 17.48 1.81
C ALA A 40 8.39 17.73 0.28
N PRO A 41 8.06 16.76 -0.60
CA PRO A 41 8.02 17.01 -2.04
C PRO A 41 6.90 17.97 -2.44
N ALA A 42 5.75 17.94 -1.75
CA ALA A 42 4.64 18.86 -2.01
C ALA A 42 5.01 20.31 -1.66
N LEU A 43 5.61 20.54 -0.49
CA LEU A 43 6.08 21.85 -0.05
C LEU A 43 7.20 22.38 -0.96
N LEU A 44 8.10 21.50 -1.41
CA LEU A 44 9.12 21.87 -2.40
C LEU A 44 8.46 22.35 -3.70
N ALA A 45 7.50 21.60 -4.23
CA ALA A 45 6.78 21.97 -5.44
C ALA A 45 6.04 23.31 -5.28
N VAL A 46 5.34 23.52 -4.17
CA VAL A 46 4.66 24.80 -3.86
C VAL A 46 5.67 25.93 -3.78
N THR A 47 6.83 25.72 -3.16
CA THR A 47 7.88 26.74 -3.03
C THR A 47 8.45 27.15 -4.39
N ILE A 48 8.71 26.17 -5.27
CA ILE A 48 9.16 26.40 -6.65
C ILE A 48 8.16 27.27 -7.41
N ILE A 49 6.86 26.96 -7.29
CA ILE A 49 5.78 27.68 -7.97
C ILE A 49 5.62 29.10 -7.42
N VAL A 50 5.56 29.26 -6.09
CA VAL A 50 5.30 30.56 -5.44
C VAL A 50 6.47 31.53 -5.62
N LEU A 51 7.71 31.03 -5.58
CA LEU A 51 8.91 31.85 -5.74
C LEU A 51 9.36 32.00 -7.21
N ASP A 52 8.64 31.38 -8.15
CA ASP A 52 9.01 31.30 -9.59
C ASP A 52 10.47 30.85 -9.81
N VAL A 53 10.94 29.93 -8.97
CA VAL A 53 12.33 29.42 -9.04
C VAL A 53 12.39 28.27 -10.03
N ARG A 54 13.15 28.44 -11.11
CA ARG A 54 13.38 27.36 -12.09
C ARG A 54 14.56 26.49 -11.68
N LEU A 55 14.27 25.37 -11.02
CA LEU A 55 15.31 24.38 -10.73
C LEU A 55 15.70 23.63 -12.00
N PRO A 56 17.00 23.41 -12.24
CA PRO A 56 17.45 22.59 -13.36
C PRO A 56 17.04 21.13 -13.12
N GLY A 57 16.78 20.39 -14.21
CA GLY A 57 16.27 19.01 -14.12
C GLY A 57 17.13 18.08 -13.26
N TRP A 58 18.46 18.22 -13.30
CA TRP A 58 19.37 17.41 -12.47
C TRP A 58 19.14 17.62 -10.96
N ALA A 59 18.73 18.82 -10.53
CA ALA A 59 18.44 19.09 -9.12
C ALA A 59 17.13 18.41 -8.69
N LEU A 60 16.10 18.46 -9.53
CA LEU A 60 14.84 17.76 -9.30
C LEU A 60 15.03 16.24 -9.25
N TYR A 61 15.78 15.67 -10.20
CA TYR A 61 16.11 14.25 -10.19
C TYR A 61 17.01 13.87 -9.00
N GLY A 62 17.92 14.75 -8.60
CA GLY A 62 18.74 14.55 -7.40
C GLY A 62 17.89 14.47 -6.13
N ILE A 63 16.94 15.40 -5.95
CA ILE A 63 16.02 15.39 -4.82
C ILE A 63 15.14 14.14 -4.84
N ALA A 64 14.58 13.79 -6.00
CA ALA A 64 13.77 12.58 -6.16
C ALA A 64 14.58 11.31 -5.85
N GLY A 65 15.84 11.25 -6.29
CA GLY A 65 16.75 10.14 -6.02
C GLY A 65 17.08 10.00 -4.53
N VAL A 66 17.35 11.12 -3.85
CA VAL A 66 17.57 11.12 -2.39
C VAL A 66 16.32 10.66 -1.65
N MET A 67 15.15 11.19 -1.99
CA MET A 67 13.88 10.80 -1.37
C MET A 67 13.55 9.32 -1.61
N GLY A 68 13.79 8.83 -2.83
CA GLY A 68 13.64 7.42 -3.18
C GLY A 68 14.59 6.52 -2.40
N LEU A 69 15.86 6.92 -2.26
CA LEU A 69 16.84 6.19 -1.45
C LEU A 69 16.43 6.15 0.03
N VAL A 70 16.03 7.28 0.59
CA VAL A 70 15.54 7.36 1.97
C VAL A 70 14.34 6.43 2.17
N LEU A 71 13.41 6.40 1.21
CA LEU A 71 12.27 5.48 1.25
C LEU A 71 12.73 4.01 1.28
N VAL A 72 13.62 3.60 0.37
CA VAL A 72 14.15 2.22 0.31
C VAL A 72 14.81 1.82 1.62
N LEU A 73 15.64 2.71 2.19
CA LEU A 73 16.30 2.46 3.48
C LEU A 73 15.29 2.37 4.63
N ARG A 74 14.26 3.22 4.63
CA ARG A 74 13.23 3.24 5.67
C ARG A 74 12.36 1.99 5.63
N VAL A 75 12.02 1.50 4.44
CA VAL A 75 11.17 0.32 4.19
C VAL A 75 11.70 -0.93 4.89
N ALA A 76 13.02 -1.06 5.05
CA ALA A 76 13.60 -2.20 5.77
C ALA A 76 13.28 -2.22 7.28
N THR A 77 12.82 -1.10 7.83
CA THR A 77 12.48 -0.95 9.26
C THR A 77 10.98 -0.74 9.49
N ASP A 78 10.34 0.04 8.60
CA ASP A 78 8.95 0.45 8.71
C ASP A 78 8.37 0.70 7.31
N ALA A 79 7.38 -0.11 6.93
CA ALA A 79 6.72 -0.02 5.64
C ALA A 79 5.69 1.11 5.55
N GLU A 80 5.42 1.83 6.64
CA GLU A 80 4.36 2.85 6.69
C GLU A 80 4.55 3.96 5.65
N TRP A 81 5.78 4.44 5.45
CA TRP A 81 6.06 5.49 4.46
C TRP A 81 5.73 5.03 3.04
N LEU A 82 6.04 3.77 2.73
CA LEU A 82 5.79 3.17 1.43
C LEU A 82 4.30 2.97 1.20
N LEU A 83 3.57 2.45 2.19
CA LEU A 83 2.13 2.29 2.09
C LEU A 83 1.41 3.63 1.94
N ALA A 84 1.81 4.64 2.73
CA ALA A 84 1.23 5.98 2.65
C ALA A 84 1.51 6.65 1.30
N LEU A 85 2.74 6.53 0.78
CA LEU A 85 3.11 7.02 -0.55
C LEU A 85 2.28 6.32 -1.64
N PHE A 86 2.15 5.00 -1.56
CA PHE A 86 1.36 4.23 -2.52
C PHE A 86 -0.10 4.66 -2.52
N ILE A 87 -0.72 4.81 -1.34
CA ILE A 87 -2.12 5.25 -1.19
C ILE A 87 -2.37 6.60 -1.87
N ILE A 88 -1.46 7.56 -1.68
CA ILE A 88 -1.62 8.92 -2.22
C ILE A 88 -1.30 8.94 -3.72
N TYR A 89 -0.32 8.16 -4.16
CA TYR A 89 0.12 8.15 -5.55
C TYR A 89 -0.85 7.43 -6.49
N ILE A 90 -1.43 6.30 -6.07
CA ILE A 90 -2.29 5.48 -6.94
C ILE A 90 -3.42 6.24 -7.62
N PRO A 91 -4.25 7.04 -6.93
CA PRO A 91 -5.32 7.77 -7.61
C PRO A 91 -4.79 8.84 -8.58
N LEU A 92 -3.55 9.30 -8.40
CA LEU A 92 -2.91 10.32 -9.23
C LEU A 92 -2.15 9.74 -10.42
N ASN A 93 -2.00 8.41 -10.51
CA ASN A 93 -1.10 7.79 -11.47
C ASN A 93 -1.52 7.96 -12.94
N LYS A 94 -2.79 8.30 -13.20
CA LYS A 94 -3.30 8.61 -14.54
C LYS A 94 -2.92 10.03 -15.00
N ILE A 95 -2.89 10.96 -14.06
CA ILE A 95 -2.58 12.37 -14.30
C ILE A 95 -1.04 12.56 -14.30
N TYR A 96 -0.37 11.94 -13.33
CA TYR A 96 1.07 12.07 -13.11
C TYR A 96 1.76 10.71 -13.22
N VAL A 97 2.02 10.29 -14.45
CA VAL A 97 2.87 9.12 -14.72
C VAL A 97 4.32 9.51 -14.44
N VAL A 98 4.98 8.81 -13.51
CA VAL A 98 6.43 8.97 -13.27
C VAL A 98 7.19 7.92 -14.09
N PRO A 99 7.75 8.25 -15.27
CA PRO A 99 8.61 7.35 -16.01
C PRO A 99 9.98 7.28 -15.32
N LEU A 100 10.36 6.11 -14.83
CA LEU A 100 11.69 5.90 -14.22
C LEU A 100 12.68 5.34 -15.24
N ALA A 101 12.22 4.41 -16.08
CA ALA A 101 12.98 3.81 -17.16
C ALA A 101 12.02 3.30 -18.25
N PRO A 102 12.51 2.91 -19.45
CA PRO A 102 11.68 2.27 -20.46
C PRO A 102 10.95 1.05 -19.89
N GLY A 103 9.61 1.09 -19.87
CA GLY A 103 8.77 0.01 -19.31
C GLY A 103 8.63 0.01 -17.78
N ILE A 104 9.31 0.90 -17.05
CA ILE A 104 9.22 1.01 -15.58
C ILE A 104 8.59 2.36 -15.22
N ASN A 105 7.34 2.32 -14.80
CA ASN A 105 6.64 3.47 -14.24
C ASN A 105 6.68 3.46 -12.71
N GLY A 106 6.35 4.59 -12.09
CA GLY A 106 6.30 4.74 -10.63
C GLY A 106 5.40 3.71 -9.95
N THR A 107 4.27 3.35 -10.56
CA THR A 107 3.35 2.33 -10.03
C THR A 107 4.03 0.98 -9.89
N ASN A 108 4.70 0.52 -10.95
CA ASN A 108 5.43 -0.75 -10.96
C ASN A 108 6.59 -0.71 -9.95
N ALA A 109 7.32 0.41 -9.85
CA ALA A 109 8.40 0.54 -8.89
C ALA A 109 7.92 0.47 -7.43
N LEU A 110 6.81 1.14 -7.10
CA LEU A 110 6.22 1.06 -5.77
C LEU A 110 5.68 -0.35 -5.47
N MET A 111 5.03 -0.99 -6.44
CA MET A 111 4.58 -2.38 -6.32
C MET A 111 5.74 -3.34 -6.04
N LEU A 112 6.83 -3.23 -6.80
CA LEU A 112 8.04 -4.04 -6.60
C LEU A 112 8.67 -3.76 -5.24
N LEU A 113 8.75 -2.49 -4.83
CA LEU A 113 9.29 -2.13 -3.52
C LEU A 113 8.43 -2.65 -2.37
N MET A 114 7.10 -2.70 -2.54
CA MET A 114 6.18 -3.28 -1.56
C MET A 114 6.32 -4.80 -1.47
N LEU A 115 6.44 -5.49 -2.60
CA LEU A 115 6.74 -6.93 -2.63
C LEU A 115 8.08 -7.24 -1.97
N PHE A 116 9.09 -6.43 -2.26
CA PHE A 116 10.41 -6.53 -1.64
C PHE A 116 10.33 -6.28 -0.13
N ALA A 117 9.61 -5.25 0.32
CA ALA A 117 9.36 -4.97 1.72
C ALA A 117 8.72 -6.17 2.43
N TRP A 118 7.70 -6.75 1.82
CA TRP A 118 7.00 -7.91 2.36
C TRP A 118 7.94 -9.11 2.52
N GLY A 119 8.72 -9.43 1.48
CA GLY A 119 9.72 -10.51 1.55
C GLY A 119 10.78 -10.28 2.62
N MET A 120 11.29 -9.04 2.76
CA MET A 120 12.24 -8.69 3.82
C MET A 120 11.64 -8.88 5.22
N HIS A 121 10.41 -8.42 5.46
CA HIS A 121 9.77 -8.55 6.77
C HIS A 121 9.47 -10.01 7.11
N VAL A 122 9.02 -10.82 6.14
CA VAL A 122 8.84 -12.27 6.32
C VAL A 122 10.16 -12.93 6.75
N SER A 123 11.26 -12.62 6.05
CA SER A 123 12.56 -13.21 6.34
C SER A 123 13.20 -12.73 7.64
N ARG A 124 12.95 -11.49 8.08
CA ARG A 124 13.59 -10.92 9.28
C ARG A 124 12.82 -11.17 10.57
N GLU A 125 11.51 -11.35 10.48
CA GLU A 125 10.62 -11.45 11.65
C GLU A 125 10.13 -12.88 11.89
N ASP A 126 10.62 -13.88 11.12
CA ASP A 126 10.19 -15.28 11.14
C ASP A 126 8.66 -15.44 11.10
N ARG A 127 8.01 -14.58 10.32
CA ARG A 127 6.55 -14.56 10.18
C ARG A 127 6.12 -15.48 9.05
N PRO A 128 4.92 -16.09 9.14
CA PRO A 128 4.36 -16.81 8.00
C PRO A 128 4.21 -15.86 6.81
N VAL A 129 4.49 -16.37 5.60
CA VAL A 129 4.38 -15.61 4.34
C VAL A 129 2.98 -14.98 4.23
N PHE A 130 1.95 -15.74 4.58
CA PHE A 130 0.57 -15.28 4.58
C PHE A 130 0.01 -15.27 6.00
N ARG A 131 -0.27 -14.07 6.50
CA ARG A 131 -1.07 -13.92 7.72
C ARG A 131 -2.51 -14.32 7.46
N SER A 132 -3.00 -15.27 8.26
CA SER A 132 -4.42 -15.59 8.31
C SER A 132 -5.12 -14.54 9.17
N LEU A 133 -5.82 -13.62 8.52
CA LEU A 133 -6.73 -12.67 9.17
C LEU A 133 -8.17 -13.08 8.83
N PRO A 134 -9.16 -12.69 9.65
CA PRO A 134 -10.56 -12.94 9.33
C PRO A 134 -10.86 -12.47 7.91
N ASN A 135 -11.50 -13.33 7.11
CA ASN A 135 -11.88 -13.07 5.72
C ASN A 135 -10.75 -13.00 4.68
N SER A 136 -9.45 -13.11 5.04
CA SER A 136 -8.38 -13.14 4.03
C SER A 136 -8.50 -14.35 3.09
N GLY A 137 -9.00 -15.46 3.61
CA GLY A 137 -9.34 -16.65 2.82
C GLY A 137 -10.43 -16.41 1.79
N LEU A 138 -11.40 -15.52 2.04
CA LEU A 138 -12.46 -15.22 1.06
C LEU A 138 -11.89 -14.52 -0.17
N VAL A 139 -10.97 -13.58 0.03
CA VAL A 139 -10.29 -12.89 -1.08
C VAL A 139 -9.40 -13.85 -1.87
N GLY A 140 -8.69 -14.76 -1.18
CA GLY A 140 -7.91 -15.81 -1.82
C GLY A 140 -8.78 -16.76 -2.66
N THR A 141 -9.89 -17.23 -2.12
CA THR A 141 -10.85 -18.08 -2.83
C THR A 141 -11.49 -17.35 -4.01
N TYR A 142 -11.87 -16.08 -3.84
CA TYR A 142 -12.38 -15.25 -4.93
C TYR A 142 -11.35 -15.08 -6.06
N GLY A 143 -10.08 -14.85 -5.72
CA GLY A 143 -8.98 -14.83 -6.68
C GLY A 143 -8.81 -16.16 -7.42
N ALA A 144 -8.88 -17.29 -6.71
CA ALA A 144 -8.79 -18.61 -7.30
C ALA A 144 -9.95 -18.93 -8.25
N ILE A 145 -11.18 -18.54 -7.90
CA ILE A 145 -12.36 -18.71 -8.75
C ILE A 145 -12.24 -17.84 -10.00
N THR A 146 -11.85 -16.58 -9.87
CA THR A 146 -11.72 -15.67 -11.01
C THR A 146 -10.56 -16.03 -11.93
N LEU A 147 -9.53 -16.73 -11.44
CA LEU A 147 -8.46 -17.29 -12.27
C LEU A 147 -8.98 -18.28 -13.31
N ILE A 148 -10.12 -18.96 -13.05
CA ILE A 148 -10.77 -19.84 -14.03
C ILE A 148 -11.08 -19.07 -15.32
N SER A 149 -11.50 -17.80 -15.23
CA SER A 149 -11.77 -16.98 -16.40
C SER A 149 -10.51 -16.74 -17.26
N VAL A 150 -9.34 -16.57 -16.63
CA VAL A 150 -8.05 -16.43 -17.33
C VAL A 150 -7.66 -17.74 -18.03
N VAL A 151 -7.88 -18.88 -17.36
CA VAL A 151 -7.64 -20.21 -17.95
C VAL A 151 -8.58 -20.46 -19.13
N THR A 152 -9.88 -20.19 -18.97
CA THR A 152 -10.86 -20.32 -20.05
C THR A 152 -10.47 -19.45 -21.24
N ALA A 153 -10.13 -18.17 -21.02
CA ALA A 153 -9.66 -17.28 -22.07
C ALA A 153 -8.39 -17.79 -22.77
N SER A 154 -7.46 -18.39 -22.02
CA SER A 154 -6.22 -18.97 -22.56
C SER A 154 -6.50 -20.15 -23.49
N ILE A 155 -7.53 -20.95 -23.19
CA ILE A 155 -7.95 -22.10 -24.00
C ILE A 155 -8.73 -21.64 -25.24
N THR A 156 -9.62 -20.66 -25.10
CA THR A 156 -10.52 -20.24 -26.19
C THR A 156 -9.88 -19.30 -27.21
N LEU A 157 -9.07 -18.34 -26.75
CA LEU A 157 -8.41 -17.34 -27.60
C LEU A 157 -6.98 -17.74 -27.99
N GLY A 158 -6.42 -18.73 -27.29
CA GLY A 158 -5.04 -19.18 -27.43
C GLY A 158 -4.07 -18.41 -26.53
N PHE A 159 -3.19 -19.15 -25.84
CA PHE A 159 -2.22 -18.60 -24.87
C PHE A 159 -1.31 -17.51 -25.48
N GLY A 160 -0.87 -17.69 -26.72
CA GLY A 160 -0.01 -16.70 -27.40
C GLY A 160 -0.71 -15.36 -27.57
N HIS A 161 -1.97 -15.34 -28.02
CA HIS A 161 -2.75 -14.12 -28.21
C HIS A 161 -3.05 -13.41 -26.89
N LEU A 162 -3.31 -14.20 -25.84
CA LEU A 162 -3.56 -13.70 -24.50
C LEU A 162 -2.30 -13.04 -23.90
N MET A 163 -1.11 -13.61 -24.12
CA MET A 163 0.16 -13.04 -23.65
C MET A 163 0.64 -11.83 -24.45
N THR A 164 0.28 -11.69 -25.73
CA THR A 164 0.69 -10.52 -26.52
C THR A 164 -0.29 -9.36 -26.42
N THR A 165 -1.60 -9.65 -26.32
CA THR A 165 -2.65 -8.64 -26.43
C THR A 165 -3.24 -8.25 -25.07
N TYR A 166 -3.43 -9.23 -24.17
CA TYR A 166 -4.19 -9.05 -22.91
C TYR A 166 -3.31 -9.13 -21.65
N LEU A 167 -1.99 -9.16 -21.79
CA LEU A 167 -1.06 -9.24 -20.66
C LEU A 167 -1.24 -8.08 -19.68
N GLY A 168 -1.51 -6.88 -20.19
CA GLY A 168 -1.78 -5.69 -19.37
C GLY A 168 -3.04 -5.83 -18.50
N ASP A 169 -4.10 -6.42 -19.05
CA ASP A 169 -5.36 -6.62 -18.34
C ASP A 169 -5.23 -7.70 -17.26
N ILE A 170 -4.54 -8.79 -17.57
CA ILE A 170 -4.23 -9.86 -16.60
C ILE A 170 -3.36 -9.32 -15.48
N LYS A 171 -2.34 -8.52 -15.81
CA LYS A 171 -1.51 -7.85 -14.81
C LYS A 171 -2.35 -6.95 -13.92
N SER A 172 -3.21 -6.11 -14.51
CA SER A 172 -4.05 -5.18 -13.74
C SER A 172 -5.04 -5.91 -12.83
N TRP A 173 -5.60 -7.03 -13.30
CA TRP A 173 -6.44 -7.93 -12.50
C TRP A 173 -5.66 -8.59 -11.36
N LEU A 174 -4.39 -8.95 -11.57
CA LEU A 174 -3.55 -9.56 -10.55
C LEU A 174 -3.08 -8.54 -9.51
N ASP A 175 -2.79 -7.30 -9.94
CA ASP A 175 -2.25 -6.23 -9.11
C ASP A 175 -3.15 -5.93 -7.90
N GLN A 176 -4.48 -5.94 -8.05
CA GLN A 176 -5.41 -5.74 -6.92
C GLN A 176 -5.27 -6.80 -5.82
N PHE A 177 -5.05 -8.07 -6.18
CA PHE A 177 -4.83 -9.14 -5.20
C PHE A 177 -3.47 -8.99 -4.53
N ILE A 178 -2.44 -8.67 -5.32
CA ILE A 178 -1.11 -8.42 -4.79
C ILE A 178 -1.15 -7.27 -3.78
N VAL A 179 -1.75 -6.13 -4.14
CA VAL A 179 -1.92 -4.97 -3.25
C VAL A 179 -2.65 -5.37 -1.96
N PHE A 180 -3.75 -6.11 -2.08
CA PHE A 180 -4.50 -6.59 -0.91
C PHE A 180 -3.61 -7.39 0.05
N PHE A 181 -2.93 -8.42 -0.42
CA PHE A 181 -2.10 -9.28 0.43
C PHE A 181 -0.87 -8.56 0.97
N VAL A 182 -0.25 -7.69 0.17
CA VAL A 182 0.86 -6.84 0.60
C VAL A 182 0.44 -5.94 1.75
N PHE A 183 -0.68 -5.22 1.61
CA PHE A 183 -1.20 -4.34 2.67
C PHE A 183 -1.48 -5.13 3.94
N LEU A 184 -2.16 -6.27 3.78
CA LEU A 184 -2.51 -7.15 4.89
C LEU A 184 -1.26 -7.63 5.67
N ASN A 185 -0.19 -7.97 4.97
CA ASN A 185 1.03 -8.47 5.60
C ASN A 185 1.98 -7.38 6.11
N LEU A 186 2.00 -6.20 5.47
CA LEU A 186 2.84 -5.07 5.88
C LEU A 186 2.25 -4.27 7.05
N ILE A 187 0.94 -4.28 7.26
CA ILE A 187 0.33 -3.64 8.43
C ILE A 187 0.63 -4.48 9.67
N ARG A 188 1.42 -3.91 10.60
CA ARG A 188 1.96 -4.65 11.75
C ARG A 188 1.02 -4.66 12.95
N ASP A 189 0.29 -3.57 13.18
CA ASP A 189 -0.52 -3.36 14.37
C ASP A 189 -1.75 -2.45 14.11
N ALA A 190 -2.67 -2.42 15.08
CA ALA A 190 -3.90 -1.64 14.99
C ALA A 190 -3.67 -0.12 14.92
N ARG A 191 -2.55 0.41 15.46
CA ARG A 191 -2.25 1.85 15.37
C ARG A 191 -1.83 2.20 13.94
N MET A 192 -0.99 1.35 13.34
CA MET A 192 -0.62 1.48 11.93
C MET A 192 -1.86 1.40 11.04
N ALA A 193 -2.76 0.42 11.26
CA ALA A 193 -4.00 0.32 10.51
C ALA A 193 -4.85 1.61 10.56
N ARG A 194 -4.98 2.25 11.74
CA ARG A 194 -5.68 3.54 11.88
C ARG A 194 -4.99 4.67 11.08
N ARG A 195 -3.65 4.72 11.08
CA ARG A 195 -2.89 5.69 10.27
C ARG A 195 -3.07 5.44 8.78
N ILE A 196 -3.09 4.18 8.34
CA ILE A 196 -3.41 3.81 6.95
C ILE A 196 -4.79 4.32 6.53
N VAL A 197 -5.80 4.18 7.39
CA VAL A 197 -7.14 4.76 7.12
C VAL A 197 -7.06 6.29 6.96
N LEU A 198 -6.30 6.98 7.80
CA LEU A 198 -6.09 8.43 7.64
C LEU A 198 -5.40 8.75 6.29
N TYR A 199 -4.42 7.97 5.86
CA TYR A 199 -3.77 8.18 4.56
C TYR A 199 -4.74 7.91 3.40
N LEU A 200 -5.64 6.94 3.53
CA LEU A 200 -6.71 6.71 2.55
C LEU A 200 -7.66 7.91 2.45
N MET A 201 -8.05 8.48 3.60
CA MET A 201 -8.85 9.70 3.64
C MET A 201 -8.11 10.88 3.00
N LEU A 202 -6.82 11.04 3.29
CA LEU A 202 -5.99 12.07 2.69
C LEU A 202 -5.86 11.90 1.18
N GLY A 203 -5.59 10.67 0.70
CA GLY A 203 -5.52 10.34 -0.72
C GLY A 203 -6.84 10.65 -1.42
N ALA A 204 -7.98 10.29 -0.83
CA ALA A 204 -9.30 10.63 -1.34
C ALA A 204 -9.53 12.15 -1.41
N LEU A 205 -9.12 12.91 -0.38
CA LEU A 205 -9.21 14.37 -0.38
C LEU A 205 -8.33 15.02 -1.46
N VAL A 206 -7.10 14.54 -1.63
CA VAL A 206 -6.19 15.01 -2.69
C VAL A 206 -6.79 14.72 -4.06
N THR A 207 -7.34 13.52 -4.24
CA THR A 207 -8.04 13.12 -5.47
C THR A 207 -9.26 13.98 -5.72
N LEU A 208 -10.03 14.30 -4.68
CA LEU A 208 -11.19 15.20 -4.80
C LEU A 208 -10.73 16.62 -5.18
N ALA A 209 -9.69 17.14 -4.54
CA ALA A 209 -9.19 18.49 -4.80
C ALA A 209 -8.60 18.66 -6.21
N LEU A 210 -7.91 17.62 -6.72
CA LEU A 210 -7.27 17.65 -8.04
C LEU A 210 -8.17 17.11 -9.16
N GLY A 211 -9.06 16.17 -8.84
CA GLY A 211 -9.94 15.48 -9.79
C GLY A 211 -11.07 16.34 -10.36
N PHE A 212 -11.26 17.57 -9.88
CA PHE A 212 -12.09 18.57 -10.56
C PHE A 212 -11.40 19.21 -11.79
N GLN A 213 -10.17 18.80 -12.13
CA GLN A 213 -9.42 19.30 -13.30
C GLN A 213 -9.47 18.37 -14.53
N GLU A 214 -10.23 17.27 -14.47
CA GLU A 214 -10.66 16.48 -15.64
C GLU A 214 -12.08 16.87 -16.07
#